data_AF-A0A382VNT9-F1
#
_entry.id   AF-A0A382VNT9-F1
#
_cell.length_a   1.000
_cell.length_b   1.000
_cell.length_c   1.000
_cell.angle_alpha   90.00
_cell.angle_beta   90.00
_cell.angle_gamma   90.00
#
_symmetry.space_group_name_H-M   'P 1'
#
loop_
_entity.id
_entity.type
_entity.pdbx_description
1 polymer ?
#
loop_
_entity_poly.entity_id
_entity_poly.type
_entity_poly.pdbx_seq_one_letter_code
_entity_poly.pdbx_strand_id
1 'polypeptide(L)'
;MLRFAKHTIRKILIILFFFIFSNNLFAETLSSSQTNTSTDTIQDYTINTGVTLTIIDTSPGLKITGSDRTLKNYGTIRSTQDEEDGNTNITIKAVGPTDGAYDVKIYNYGTIYQENTSAIFIPNNEDQNGDGIGAYVYNEGTIQSDGEWTIRYHSSDYTKFDNYGTITASSTAYAFRGYSDNYTTINNYAGALIYAEGSGAISQKSTSTLSNEMTVNNWGKISAEWDTVELGDASVLNNYGEIIVQNTSYSSRAAIQMWGDNSTVNLY
;
A
#
# COMPACT_ATOMS: atom_id res chain seq x y z
N MET A 1 -11.21 31.24 -80.22
CA MET A 1 -11.92 30.29 -79.33
C MET A 1 -11.09 30.16 -78.05
N LEU A 2 -11.37 30.96 -77.02
CA LEU A 2 -10.60 30.99 -75.76
C LEU A 2 -11.22 30.01 -74.76
N ARG A 3 -10.46 29.01 -74.28
CA ARG A 3 -10.88 28.09 -73.22
C ARG A 3 -10.48 28.67 -71.85
N PHE A 4 -11.45 28.90 -70.98
CA PHE A 4 -11.24 29.23 -69.57
C PHE A 4 -10.84 27.96 -68.78
N ALA A 5 -9.70 27.99 -68.11
CA ALA A 5 -9.30 26.98 -67.13
C ALA A 5 -9.97 27.29 -65.79
N LYS A 6 -10.74 26.33 -65.27
CA LYS A 6 -11.47 26.42 -64.00
C LYS A 6 -10.53 25.98 -62.87
N HIS A 7 -10.07 26.91 -62.04
CA HIS A 7 -9.24 26.59 -60.87
C HIS A 7 -10.13 26.17 -59.68
N THR A 8 -10.06 24.89 -59.31
CA THR A 8 -10.72 24.37 -58.10
C THR A 8 -9.82 24.58 -56.90
N ILE A 9 -10.19 25.50 -56.01
CA ILE A 9 -9.51 25.73 -54.73
C ILE A 9 -9.93 24.62 -53.75
N ARG A 10 -9.00 23.70 -53.42
CA ARG A 10 -9.17 22.73 -52.33
C ARG A 10 -8.98 23.46 -50.99
N LYS A 11 -10.03 23.54 -50.18
CA LYS A 11 -9.94 23.99 -48.79
C LYS A 11 -9.30 22.87 -47.97
N ILE A 12 -8.10 23.10 -47.45
CA ILE A 12 -7.45 22.22 -46.48
C ILE A 12 -7.99 22.60 -45.11
N LEU A 13 -8.72 21.68 -44.47
CA LEU A 13 -9.14 21.79 -43.08
C LEU A 13 -7.97 21.32 -42.21
N ILE A 14 -7.31 22.24 -41.53
CA ILE A 14 -6.30 21.92 -40.51
C ILE A 14 -7.04 21.76 -39.19
N ILE A 15 -7.16 20.51 -38.70
CA ILE A 15 -7.67 20.21 -37.37
C ILE A 15 -6.47 20.27 -36.42
N LEU A 16 -6.40 21.32 -35.59
CA LEU A 16 -5.45 21.39 -34.48
C LEU A 16 -5.94 20.46 -33.36
N PHE A 17 -5.23 19.36 -33.12
CA PHE A 17 -5.37 18.59 -31.89
C PHE A 17 -4.70 19.35 -30.75
N PHE A 18 -5.51 19.93 -29.86
CA PHE A 18 -5.02 20.37 -28.56
C PHE A 18 -4.86 19.15 -27.67
N PHE A 19 -3.63 18.64 -27.55
CA PHE A 19 -3.27 17.75 -26.45
C PHE A 19 -3.19 18.60 -25.19
N ILE A 20 -4.23 18.53 -24.34
CA ILE A 20 -4.16 19.05 -22.98
C ILE A 20 -3.31 18.04 -22.20
N PHE A 21 -2.01 18.29 -22.11
CA PHE A 21 -1.18 17.62 -21.12
C PHE A 21 -1.57 18.20 -19.76
N SER A 22 -2.25 17.41 -18.92
CA SER A 22 -2.38 17.73 -17.50
C SER A 22 -0.99 17.61 -16.86
N ASN A 23 -0.24 18.71 -16.86
CA ASN A 23 0.98 18.78 -16.09
C ASN A 23 0.58 18.86 -14.62
N ASN A 24 0.65 17.74 -13.88
CA ASN A 24 0.75 17.81 -12.44
C ASN A 24 2.03 18.61 -12.16
N LEU A 25 1.87 19.86 -11.73
CA LEU A 25 2.96 20.84 -11.61
C LEU A 25 4.03 20.44 -10.56
N PHE A 26 3.80 19.34 -9.84
CA PHE A 26 4.61 18.85 -8.71
C PHE A 26 4.94 17.35 -8.80
N ALA A 27 4.73 16.70 -9.95
CA ALA A 27 5.08 15.29 -10.12
C ALA A 27 6.58 15.12 -10.36
N GLU A 28 7.31 14.69 -9.33
CA GLU A 28 8.72 14.32 -9.43
C GLU A 28 8.85 12.91 -10.02
N THR A 29 9.86 12.70 -10.86
CA THR A 29 10.13 11.39 -11.47
C THR A 29 11.60 11.02 -11.34
N LEU A 30 11.87 9.94 -10.60
CA LEU A 30 13.19 9.35 -10.48
C LEU A 30 13.46 8.44 -11.69
N SER A 31 14.40 8.88 -12.54
CA SER A 31 14.76 8.19 -13.79
C SER A 31 16.14 7.53 -13.76
N SER A 32 16.88 7.67 -12.67
CA SER A 32 18.19 7.05 -12.45
C SER A 32 18.31 6.60 -11.00
N SER A 33 18.98 5.47 -10.77
CA SER A 33 19.18 4.95 -9.42
C SER A 33 19.96 5.95 -8.55
N GLN A 34 19.58 6.07 -7.28
CA GLN A 34 20.24 6.95 -6.34
C GLN A 34 20.19 6.39 -4.92
N THR A 35 20.98 7.01 -4.04
CA THR A 35 21.04 6.69 -2.62
C THR A 35 20.69 7.94 -1.81
N ASN A 36 19.73 7.79 -0.92
CA ASN A 36 19.30 8.81 0.02
C ASN A 36 19.73 8.42 1.43
N THR A 37 20.30 9.38 2.14
CA THR A 37 20.72 9.24 3.55
C THR A 37 19.93 10.18 4.46
N SER A 38 18.80 10.69 3.97
CA SER A 38 17.91 11.61 4.68
C SER A 38 16.47 11.41 4.21
N THR A 39 15.50 11.85 5.02
CA THR A 39 14.09 11.85 4.65
C THR A 39 13.84 12.77 3.46
N ASP A 40 13.29 12.21 2.39
CA ASP A 40 12.77 12.98 1.26
C ASP A 40 11.30 13.30 1.47
N THR A 41 10.96 14.58 1.44
CA THR A 41 9.57 15.03 1.46
C THR A 41 9.06 15.11 0.03
N ILE A 42 8.04 14.30 -0.27
CA ILE A 42 7.52 14.12 -1.62
C ILE A 42 6.02 14.48 -1.68
N GLN A 43 5.56 14.77 -2.89
CA GLN A 43 4.15 14.96 -3.23
C GLN A 43 3.73 13.87 -4.21
N ASP A 44 3.58 14.22 -5.48
CA ASP A 44 3.45 13.23 -6.55
C ASP A 44 4.86 12.73 -6.92
N TYR A 45 5.09 11.43 -6.82
CA TYR A 45 6.43 10.85 -7.01
C TYR A 45 6.36 9.57 -7.83
N THR A 46 7.15 9.48 -8.89
CA THR A 46 7.23 8.28 -9.74
C THR A 46 8.65 7.75 -9.79
N ILE A 47 8.82 6.44 -9.58
CA ILE A 47 10.10 5.74 -9.76
C ILE A 47 9.96 4.84 -10.98
N ASN A 48 10.82 5.04 -11.98
CA ASN A 48 10.73 4.32 -13.25
C ASN A 48 11.22 2.86 -13.15
N THR A 49 10.81 2.05 -14.13
CA THR A 49 11.28 0.68 -14.28
C THR A 49 12.80 0.62 -14.39
N GLY A 50 13.42 -0.33 -13.69
CA GLY A 50 14.88 -0.52 -13.67
C GLY A 50 15.65 0.49 -12.80
N VAL A 51 14.95 1.44 -12.17
CA VAL A 51 15.54 2.38 -11.23
C VAL A 51 15.50 1.82 -9.82
N THR A 52 16.60 1.97 -9.08
CA THR A 52 16.67 1.64 -7.64
C THR A 52 16.88 2.90 -6.81
N LEU A 53 15.94 3.17 -5.93
CA LEU A 53 16.10 4.13 -4.84
C LEU A 53 16.57 3.36 -3.60
N THR A 54 17.79 3.63 -3.16
CA THR A 54 18.33 3.08 -1.91
C THR A 54 18.19 4.12 -0.82
N ILE A 55 17.66 3.73 0.33
CA ILE A 55 17.46 4.58 1.51
C ILE A 55 18.32 3.97 2.62
N ILE A 56 19.23 4.76 3.18
CA ILE A 56 20.21 4.30 4.18
C ILE A 56 20.05 5.14 5.44
N ASP A 57 19.94 4.48 6.59
CA ASP A 57 19.99 5.08 7.94
C ASP A 57 19.05 6.29 8.12
N THR A 58 17.84 6.22 7.53
CA THR A 58 16.86 7.29 7.64
C THR A 58 15.42 6.79 7.74
N SER A 59 14.66 7.33 8.70
CA SER A 59 13.26 6.99 8.97
C SER A 59 12.41 8.24 9.25
N PRO A 60 11.32 8.50 8.50
CA PRO A 60 10.95 7.78 7.29
C PRO A 60 11.92 8.07 6.13
N GLY A 61 12.06 7.14 5.20
CA GLY A 61 12.84 7.36 3.98
C GLY A 61 12.15 8.34 3.03
N LEU A 62 10.92 8.02 2.64
CA LEU A 62 10.03 8.88 1.86
C LEU A 62 8.86 9.32 2.73
N LYS A 63 8.60 10.62 2.75
CA LYS A 63 7.52 11.23 3.51
C LYS A 63 6.59 11.97 2.56
N ILE A 64 5.39 11.43 2.35
CA ILE A 64 4.36 12.03 1.51
C ILE A 64 3.67 13.16 2.30
N THR A 65 3.51 14.33 1.68
CA THR A 65 2.92 15.53 2.31
C THR A 65 1.88 16.21 1.42
N GLY A 66 0.86 16.79 2.07
CA GLY A 66 -0.32 17.35 1.40
C GLY A 66 -1.33 16.30 0.93
N SER A 67 -2.58 16.72 0.70
CA SER A 67 -3.68 15.84 0.33
C SER A 67 -3.66 15.44 -1.15
N ASP A 68 -4.36 14.35 -1.47
CA ASP A 68 -4.55 13.84 -2.83
C ASP A 68 -3.22 13.58 -3.58
N ARG A 69 -2.25 12.97 -2.89
CA ARG A 69 -0.91 12.71 -3.43
C ARG A 69 -0.74 11.29 -3.91
N THR A 70 0.05 11.13 -4.97
CA THR A 70 0.28 9.83 -5.59
C THR A 70 1.75 9.45 -5.64
N LEU A 71 2.11 8.33 -5.01
CA LEU A 71 3.38 7.63 -5.26
C LEU A 71 3.16 6.48 -6.25
N LYS A 72 3.98 6.40 -7.29
CA LYS A 72 4.02 5.25 -8.23
C LYS A 72 5.43 4.66 -8.26
N ASN A 73 5.54 3.39 -7.90
CA ASN A 73 6.79 2.64 -7.97
C ASN A 73 6.73 1.58 -9.06
N TYR A 74 7.51 1.76 -10.12
CA TYR A 74 7.76 0.74 -11.14
C TYR A 74 9.15 0.08 -10.99
N GLY A 75 9.98 0.59 -10.07
CA GLY A 75 11.37 0.18 -9.87
C GLY A 75 11.56 -0.59 -8.58
N THR A 76 12.64 -0.29 -7.86
CA THR A 76 12.94 -0.84 -6.54
C THR A 76 13.17 0.27 -5.54
N ILE A 77 12.46 0.24 -4.42
CA ILE A 77 12.77 1.04 -3.23
C ILE A 77 13.35 0.06 -2.23
N ARG A 78 14.60 0.27 -1.82
CA ARG A 78 15.28 -0.56 -0.83
C ARG A 78 15.69 0.31 0.34
N SER A 79 15.18 0.01 1.53
CA SER A 79 15.59 0.64 2.77
C SER A 79 16.47 -0.32 3.57
N THR A 80 17.65 0.13 3.95
CA THR A 80 18.58 -0.56 4.86
C THR A 80 18.89 0.38 6.00
N GLN A 81 18.99 -0.14 7.22
CA GLN A 81 19.41 0.67 8.37
C GLN A 81 20.23 -0.16 9.34
N ASP A 82 21.20 0.49 9.98
CA ASP A 82 21.90 -0.10 11.12
C ASP A 82 20.92 -0.41 12.27
N GLU A 83 21.07 -1.60 12.86
CA GLU A 83 20.17 -2.16 13.90
C GLU A 83 20.03 -1.28 15.16
N GLU A 84 20.91 -0.29 15.35
CA GLU A 84 21.00 0.52 16.57
C GLU A 84 19.87 1.55 16.72
N ASP A 85 19.18 1.92 15.63
CA ASP A 85 18.20 3.03 15.60
C ASP A 85 16.73 2.64 15.89
N GLY A 86 16.45 1.39 16.25
CA GLY A 86 15.22 0.98 16.93
C GLY A 86 13.98 0.67 16.06
N ASN A 87 12.93 0.16 16.73
CA ASN A 87 11.74 -0.51 16.17
C ASN A 87 10.74 0.40 15.41
N THR A 88 11.19 1.45 14.72
CA THR A 88 10.30 2.42 14.04
C THR A 88 10.77 2.81 12.65
N ASN A 89 11.56 1.94 12.02
CA ASN A 89 12.02 2.17 10.65
C ASN A 89 10.83 2.15 9.71
N ILE A 90 10.82 3.09 8.78
CA ILE A 90 9.71 3.30 7.86
C ILE A 90 10.30 3.67 6.50
N THR A 91 10.00 2.89 5.46
CA THR A 91 10.42 3.27 4.10
C THR A 91 9.55 4.38 3.55
N ILE A 92 8.22 4.22 3.60
CA ILE A 92 7.26 5.21 3.12
C ILE A 92 6.30 5.59 4.24
N LYS A 93 6.16 6.89 4.52
CA LYS A 93 5.22 7.42 5.50
C LYS A 93 4.24 8.42 4.89
N ALA A 94 2.96 8.27 5.18
CA ALA A 94 1.89 9.18 4.78
C ALA A 94 1.09 9.65 6.00
N VAL A 95 1.40 10.84 6.55
CA VAL A 95 0.82 11.33 7.82
C VAL A 95 -0.17 12.47 7.60
N GLY A 96 -1.42 12.32 8.05
CA GLY A 96 -2.45 13.36 7.93
C GLY A 96 -2.23 14.61 8.82
N PRO A 97 -2.30 14.53 10.16
CA PRO A 97 -2.45 15.72 11.03
C PRO A 97 -1.25 16.65 11.04
N THR A 98 -0.04 16.10 10.96
CA THR A 98 1.21 16.88 11.02
C THR A 98 1.59 17.42 9.66
N ASP A 99 1.35 16.65 8.60
CA ASP A 99 1.93 16.90 7.27
C ASP A 99 0.88 17.10 6.17
N GLY A 100 -0.39 17.11 6.55
CA GLY A 100 -1.54 17.29 5.67
C GLY A 100 -1.74 16.15 4.67
N ALA A 101 -1.14 14.97 4.87
CA ALA A 101 -1.23 13.88 3.92
C ALA A 101 -2.52 13.09 4.12
N TYR A 102 -3.58 13.52 3.45
CA TYR A 102 -4.88 12.85 3.37
C TYR A 102 -5.11 12.31 1.97
N ASP A 103 -5.96 11.30 1.82
CA ASP A 103 -6.35 10.75 0.51
C ASP A 103 -5.14 10.25 -0.32
N VAL A 104 -4.12 9.70 0.35
CA VAL A 104 -2.83 9.33 -0.28
C VAL A 104 -2.94 8.01 -1.05
N LYS A 105 -2.38 7.98 -2.26
CA LYS A 105 -2.43 6.83 -3.16
C LYS A 105 -1.02 6.29 -3.42
N ILE A 106 -0.77 5.03 -3.10
CA ILE A 106 0.50 4.35 -3.33
C ILE A 106 0.27 3.20 -4.31
N TYR A 107 0.89 3.28 -5.48
CA TYR A 107 0.86 2.23 -6.49
C TYR A 107 2.22 1.56 -6.57
N ASN A 108 2.28 0.27 -6.23
CA ASN A 108 3.48 -0.54 -6.33
C ASN A 108 3.33 -1.58 -7.45
N TYR A 109 4.11 -1.41 -8.51
CA TYR A 109 4.31 -2.36 -9.60
C TYR A 109 5.69 -3.04 -9.52
N GLY A 110 6.56 -2.55 -8.64
CA GLY A 110 7.94 -2.99 -8.50
C GLY A 110 8.19 -3.66 -7.14
N THR A 111 9.34 -3.36 -6.54
CA THR A 111 9.69 -3.86 -5.20
C THR A 111 9.79 -2.71 -4.21
N ILE A 112 9.19 -2.88 -3.03
CA ILE A 112 9.45 -2.09 -1.84
C ILE A 112 9.98 -3.04 -0.80
N TYR A 113 11.23 -2.88 -0.41
CA TYR A 113 11.90 -3.73 0.56
C TYR A 113 12.40 -2.89 1.72
N GLN A 114 12.19 -3.39 2.93
CA GLN A 114 12.64 -2.82 4.18
C GLN A 114 13.30 -3.89 5.03
N GLU A 115 14.55 -3.68 5.43
CA GLU A 115 15.30 -4.63 6.26
C GLU A 115 14.73 -4.76 7.69
N ASN A 116 14.12 -3.69 8.23
CA ASN A 116 13.58 -3.72 9.59
C ASN A 116 12.04 -3.67 9.57
N THR A 117 11.44 -2.77 10.32
CA THR A 117 9.98 -2.63 10.41
C THR A 117 9.41 -1.81 9.26
N SER A 118 8.13 -2.02 8.93
CA SER A 118 7.30 -1.15 8.06
C SER A 118 7.91 -0.62 6.76
N ALA A 119 7.66 -1.34 5.67
CA ALA A 119 7.84 -0.80 4.33
C ALA A 119 6.88 0.39 4.08
N ILE A 120 5.63 0.29 4.55
CA ILE A 120 4.64 1.37 4.43
C ILE A 120 4.01 1.63 5.79
N PHE A 121 3.94 2.90 6.18
CA PHE A 121 3.24 3.35 7.37
C PHE A 121 2.26 4.50 7.07
N ILE A 122 0.98 4.28 7.39
CA ILE A 122 -0.12 5.20 7.13
C ILE A 122 -0.83 5.54 8.45
N PRO A 123 -0.31 6.51 9.21
CA PRO A 123 -1.00 6.98 10.41
C PRO A 123 -1.91 8.17 10.11
N ASN A 124 -3.11 8.15 10.66
CA ASN A 124 -4.01 9.32 10.66
C ASN A 124 -4.37 9.84 9.26
N ASN A 125 -4.48 8.96 8.26
CA ASN A 125 -4.83 9.34 6.88
C ASN A 125 -6.32 9.07 6.64
N GLU A 126 -7.12 10.09 6.94
CA GLU A 126 -8.58 10.07 6.79
C GLU A 126 -9.02 10.43 5.37
N ASP A 127 -10.23 9.98 4.99
CA ASP A 127 -10.95 10.46 3.81
C ASP A 127 -11.39 11.93 4.03
N GLN A 128 -10.77 12.86 3.29
CA GLN A 128 -11.16 14.27 3.35
C GLN A 128 -11.95 14.74 2.12
N ASN A 129 -11.95 13.96 1.04
CA ASN A 129 -12.65 14.34 -0.19
C ASN A 129 -14.08 13.75 -0.26
N GLY A 130 -14.43 12.84 0.66
CA GLY A 130 -15.74 12.23 0.81
C GLY A 130 -16.03 11.11 -0.18
N ASP A 131 -15.02 10.51 -0.80
CA ASP A 131 -15.17 9.40 -1.75
C ASP A 131 -15.26 8.01 -1.09
N GLY A 132 -15.12 7.96 0.23
CA GLY A 132 -15.15 6.75 1.05
C GLY A 132 -13.81 6.02 1.10
N ILE A 133 -12.71 6.66 0.68
CA ILE A 133 -11.35 6.11 0.72
C ILE A 133 -10.39 7.19 1.25
N GLY A 134 -9.77 6.93 2.40
CA GLY A 134 -8.66 7.73 2.91
C GLY A 134 -7.38 7.35 2.17
N ALA A 135 -6.50 6.56 2.79
CA ALA A 135 -5.35 6.04 2.08
C ALA A 135 -5.72 4.87 1.15
N TYR A 136 -5.08 4.82 -0.02
CA TYR A 136 -5.19 3.72 -0.97
C TYR A 136 -3.82 3.14 -1.32
N VAL A 137 -3.66 1.83 -1.16
CA VAL A 137 -2.45 1.11 -1.57
C VAL A 137 -2.83 0.02 -2.58
N TYR A 138 -2.25 0.12 -3.76
CA TYR A 138 -2.36 -0.86 -4.84
C TYR A 138 -1.03 -1.59 -5.00
N ASN A 139 -1.04 -2.92 -4.98
CA ASN A 139 0.17 -3.72 -5.14
C ASN A 139 0.00 -4.80 -6.23
N GLU A 140 0.77 -4.71 -7.30
CA GLU A 140 1.01 -5.80 -8.27
C GLU A 140 2.42 -6.40 -8.13
N GLY A 141 3.29 -5.74 -7.37
CA GLY A 141 4.68 -6.14 -7.18
C GLY A 141 4.91 -6.86 -5.84
N THR A 142 6.05 -6.56 -5.23
CA THR A 142 6.43 -7.08 -3.90
C THR A 142 6.56 -5.94 -2.91
N ILE A 143 5.94 -6.10 -1.73
CA ILE A 143 6.16 -5.26 -0.56
C ILE A 143 6.63 -6.18 0.57
N GLN A 144 7.85 -5.98 1.05
CA GLN A 144 8.46 -6.84 2.04
C GLN A 144 9.09 -6.04 3.16
N SER A 145 8.92 -6.52 4.38
CA SER A 145 9.78 -6.19 5.50
C SER A 145 10.45 -7.45 6.02
N ASP A 146 11.71 -7.37 6.43
CA ASP A 146 12.32 -8.50 7.14
C ASP A 146 11.93 -8.48 8.62
N GLY A 147 11.77 -7.32 9.24
CA GLY A 147 11.16 -7.17 10.57
C GLY A 147 9.63 -7.24 10.57
N GLU A 148 9.01 -6.65 11.60
CA GLU A 148 7.56 -6.70 11.81
C GLU A 148 6.80 -5.55 11.12
N TRP A 149 5.49 -5.76 10.95
CA TRP A 149 4.54 -4.77 10.43
C TRP A 149 4.88 -4.25 9.04
N THR A 150 4.98 -5.13 8.03
CA THR A 150 5.33 -4.76 6.64
C THR A 150 4.53 -3.57 6.15
N ILE A 151 3.22 -3.61 6.38
CA ILE A 151 2.30 -2.49 6.24
C ILE A 151 1.68 -2.23 7.60
N ARG A 152 1.88 -1.00 8.08
CA ARG A 152 1.29 -0.51 9.32
C ARG A 152 0.31 0.63 9.01
N TYR A 153 -0.81 0.64 9.70
CA TYR A 153 -1.74 1.76 9.68
C TYR A 153 -2.41 1.87 11.05
N HIS A 154 -2.79 3.09 11.43
CA HIS A 154 -3.53 3.33 12.66
C HIS A 154 -4.27 4.65 12.59
N SER A 155 -5.44 4.70 13.21
CA SER A 155 -6.30 5.89 13.24
C SER A 155 -6.53 6.47 11.83
N SER A 156 -6.59 5.61 10.82
CA SER A 156 -6.61 5.96 9.41
C SER A 156 -7.86 5.37 8.79
N ASP A 157 -9.01 5.99 9.05
CA ASP A 157 -10.29 5.41 8.65
C ASP A 157 -10.39 5.36 7.12
N TYR A 158 -11.18 4.42 6.62
CA TYR A 158 -11.40 4.20 5.19
C TYR A 158 -10.13 3.85 4.40
N THR A 159 -9.08 3.35 5.06
CA THR A 159 -7.90 2.85 4.35
C THR A 159 -8.27 1.65 3.47
N LYS A 160 -7.77 1.62 2.24
CA LYS A 160 -8.02 0.53 1.29
C LYS A 160 -6.74 -0.06 0.72
N PHE A 161 -6.66 -1.38 0.73
CA PHE A 161 -5.57 -2.15 0.15
C PHE A 161 -6.10 -3.09 -0.94
N ASP A 162 -5.54 -2.97 -2.14
CA ASP A 162 -5.78 -3.90 -3.25
C ASP A 162 -4.47 -4.63 -3.59
N ASN A 163 -4.39 -5.91 -3.23
CA ASN A 163 -3.20 -6.74 -3.43
C ASN A 163 -3.43 -7.77 -4.54
N TYR A 164 -2.70 -7.62 -5.64
CA TYR A 164 -2.53 -8.56 -6.74
C TYR A 164 -1.15 -9.26 -6.72
N GLY A 165 -0.22 -8.74 -5.92
CA GLY A 165 1.16 -9.22 -5.83
C GLY A 165 1.47 -9.96 -4.52
N THR A 166 2.65 -9.71 -3.96
CA THR A 166 3.13 -10.32 -2.72
C THR A 166 3.36 -9.28 -1.63
N ILE A 167 2.85 -9.54 -0.43
CA ILE A 167 3.08 -8.75 0.78
C ILE A 167 3.57 -9.68 1.88
N THR A 168 4.80 -9.48 2.37
CA THR A 168 5.46 -10.45 3.26
C THR A 168 6.19 -9.79 4.43
N ALA A 169 5.95 -10.29 5.64
CA ALA A 169 6.85 -10.14 6.79
C ALA A 169 7.75 -11.39 6.87
N SER A 170 8.99 -11.28 6.38
CA SER A 170 9.80 -12.46 6.01
C SER A 170 10.50 -13.15 7.18
N SER A 171 10.60 -12.53 8.35
CA SER A 171 11.25 -13.15 9.51
C SER A 171 10.46 -13.07 10.82
N THR A 172 9.37 -12.30 10.85
CA THR A 172 8.59 -12.09 12.08
C THR A 172 7.08 -12.00 11.82
N ALA A 173 6.34 -11.39 12.74
CA ALA A 173 4.90 -11.27 12.69
C ALA A 173 4.44 -10.08 11.83
N TYR A 174 3.19 -10.14 11.40
CA TYR A 174 2.42 -9.01 10.87
C TYR A 174 2.86 -8.48 9.51
N ALA A 175 2.32 -9.07 8.44
CA ALA A 175 2.38 -8.43 7.13
C ALA A 175 1.50 -7.17 7.11
N PHE A 176 0.29 -7.26 7.68
CA PHE A 176 -0.55 -6.11 7.99
C PHE A 176 -0.72 -5.94 9.50
N ARG A 177 -0.54 -4.69 9.96
CA ARG A 177 -0.84 -4.28 11.33
C ARG A 177 -1.71 -3.02 11.36
N GLY A 178 -3.00 -3.22 11.60
CA GLY A 178 -4.00 -2.17 11.84
C GLY A 178 -4.45 -2.13 13.30
N TYR A 179 -4.82 -0.96 13.80
CA TYR A 179 -5.49 -0.78 15.09
C TYR A 179 -6.08 0.63 15.21
N SER A 180 -7.21 0.75 15.90
CA SER A 180 -7.92 2.03 16.06
C SER A 180 -8.40 2.64 14.74
N ASP A 181 -8.59 1.82 13.71
CA ASP A 181 -9.11 2.23 12.41
C ASP A 181 -10.57 1.79 12.25
N ASN A 182 -11.35 2.55 11.51
CA ASN A 182 -12.68 2.18 11.07
C ASN A 182 -12.73 1.97 9.55
N TYR A 183 -13.59 1.08 9.08
CA TYR A 183 -13.94 0.93 7.65
C TYR A 183 -12.76 0.57 6.73
N THR A 184 -11.66 0.00 7.25
CA THR A 184 -10.54 -0.38 6.39
C THR A 184 -10.89 -1.64 5.58
N THR A 185 -10.51 -1.64 4.30
CA THR A 185 -10.74 -2.75 3.38
C THR A 185 -9.43 -3.35 2.89
N ILE A 186 -9.26 -4.66 3.01
CA ILE A 186 -8.14 -5.43 2.45
C ILE A 186 -8.68 -6.42 1.43
N ASN A 187 -8.33 -6.21 0.16
CA ASN A 187 -8.63 -7.13 -0.93
C ASN A 187 -7.35 -7.88 -1.33
N ASN A 188 -7.34 -9.20 -1.14
CA ASN A 188 -6.29 -10.08 -1.61
C ASN A 188 -6.79 -10.88 -2.81
N TYR A 189 -6.38 -10.49 -4.01
CA TYR A 189 -6.91 -11.03 -5.26
C TYR A 189 -6.32 -12.39 -5.62
N ALA A 190 -6.93 -13.07 -6.59
CA ALA A 190 -6.49 -14.39 -7.04
C ALA A 190 -5.03 -14.36 -7.51
N GLY A 191 -4.24 -15.33 -7.04
CA GLY A 191 -2.80 -15.41 -7.30
C GLY A 191 -1.93 -14.54 -6.37
N ALA A 192 -2.52 -13.63 -5.60
CA ALA A 192 -1.81 -12.80 -4.66
C ALA A 192 -1.49 -13.54 -3.34
N LEU A 193 -0.42 -13.11 -2.67
CA LEU A 193 0.05 -13.66 -1.40
C LEU A 193 0.15 -12.58 -0.33
N ILE A 194 -0.40 -12.87 0.85
CA ILE A 194 -0.08 -12.18 2.11
C ILE A 194 0.53 -13.21 3.05
N TYR A 195 1.73 -12.95 3.55
CA TYR A 195 2.47 -13.90 4.38
C TYR A 195 3.19 -13.26 5.57
N ALA A 196 3.20 -13.97 6.70
CA ALA A 196 4.07 -13.66 7.83
C ALA A 196 4.77 -14.94 8.34
N GLU A 197 6.09 -14.88 8.52
CA GLU A 197 6.88 -15.96 9.14
C GLU A 197 6.52 -16.17 10.64
N GLY A 198 5.84 -15.20 11.26
CA GLY A 198 5.30 -15.29 12.62
C GLY A 198 3.77 -15.45 12.68
N SER A 199 3.13 -14.78 13.64
CA SER A 199 1.67 -14.63 13.70
C SER A 199 1.20 -13.41 12.90
N GLY A 200 -0.10 -13.37 12.61
CA GLY A 200 -0.87 -12.22 12.18
C GLY A 200 -0.54 -11.74 10.78
N ALA A 201 -0.53 -12.60 9.75
CA ALA A 201 -0.43 -12.15 8.35
C ALA A 201 -1.37 -10.95 8.09
N ILE A 202 -2.57 -10.98 8.67
CA ILE A 202 -3.38 -9.79 8.90
C ILE A 202 -3.71 -9.68 10.39
N SER A 203 -3.36 -8.58 11.04
CA SER A 203 -3.71 -8.29 12.44
C SER A 203 -4.38 -6.93 12.61
N GLN A 204 -5.60 -6.90 13.16
CA GLN A 204 -6.42 -5.70 13.39
C GLN A 204 -6.51 -5.28 14.85
N LYS A 205 -5.42 -5.47 15.61
CA LYS A 205 -5.36 -5.10 17.02
C LYS A 205 -3.99 -4.58 17.45
N SER A 206 -3.99 -3.78 18.51
CA SER A 206 -2.80 -3.45 19.30
C SER A 206 -3.12 -3.56 20.78
N THR A 207 -2.48 -4.50 21.49
CA THR A 207 -2.66 -4.81 22.94
C THR A 207 -4.11 -4.83 23.46
N SER A 208 -4.77 -3.68 23.58
CA SER A 208 -6.14 -3.50 24.07
C SER A 208 -7.07 -2.73 23.11
N THR A 209 -6.59 -2.35 21.93
CA THR A 209 -7.30 -1.53 20.95
C THR A 209 -7.51 -2.34 19.68
N LEU A 210 -8.77 -2.46 19.25
CA LEU A 210 -9.17 -3.13 18.03
C LEU A 210 -9.47 -2.10 16.94
N SER A 211 -9.37 -2.51 15.68
CA SER A 211 -10.05 -1.81 14.58
C SER A 211 -11.51 -2.27 14.50
N ASN A 212 -12.36 -1.46 13.89
CA ASN A 212 -13.79 -1.69 13.78
C ASN A 212 -14.26 -1.65 12.32
N GLU A 213 -15.28 -2.45 11.99
CA GLU A 213 -15.90 -2.46 10.65
C GLU A 213 -14.90 -2.73 9.50
N MET A 214 -13.92 -3.58 9.78
CA MET A 214 -12.93 -4.02 8.79
C MET A 214 -13.57 -4.95 7.77
N THR A 215 -13.17 -4.86 6.51
CA THR A 215 -13.53 -5.86 5.49
C THR A 215 -12.28 -6.51 4.91
N VAL A 216 -12.15 -7.83 5.05
CA VAL A 216 -11.13 -8.63 4.37
C VAL A 216 -11.79 -9.49 3.31
N ASN A 217 -11.45 -9.27 2.04
CA ASN A 217 -11.88 -10.11 0.93
C ASN A 217 -10.69 -10.89 0.39
N ASN A 218 -10.73 -12.21 0.47
CA ASN A 218 -9.64 -13.07 0.04
C ASN A 218 -10.07 -13.99 -1.11
N TRP A 219 -9.43 -13.82 -2.27
CA TRP A 219 -9.44 -14.74 -3.41
C TRP A 219 -8.07 -15.39 -3.65
N GLY A 220 -7.02 -14.88 -3.00
CA GLY A 220 -5.65 -15.40 -3.09
C GLY A 220 -5.30 -16.31 -1.92
N LYS A 221 -4.04 -16.23 -1.48
CA LYS A 221 -3.53 -16.93 -0.31
C LYS A 221 -3.14 -15.97 0.79
N ILE A 222 -3.61 -16.23 1.99
CA ILE A 222 -3.15 -15.60 3.23
C ILE A 222 -2.57 -16.71 4.09
N SER A 223 -1.33 -16.57 4.54
CA SER A 223 -0.73 -17.59 5.40
C SER A 223 0.19 -17.03 6.45
N ALA A 224 0.30 -17.72 7.57
CA ALA A 224 1.24 -17.39 8.62
C ALA A 224 1.81 -18.67 9.22
N GLU A 225 2.99 -18.60 9.83
CA GLU A 225 3.52 -19.75 10.58
C GLU A 225 2.59 -20.12 11.74
N TRP A 226 2.06 -19.11 12.43
CA TRP A 226 1.16 -19.25 13.58
C TRP A 226 -0.24 -18.68 13.25
N ASP A 227 -0.79 -17.83 14.12
CA ASP A 227 -2.13 -17.25 13.93
C ASP A 227 -2.16 -16.46 12.62
N THR A 228 -3.18 -16.63 11.76
CA THR A 228 -3.12 -16.10 10.38
C THR A 228 -3.86 -14.78 10.21
N VAL A 229 -5.17 -14.76 10.46
CA VAL A 229 -6.01 -13.56 10.36
C VAL A 229 -6.62 -13.25 11.74
N GLU A 230 -6.38 -12.05 12.24
CA GLU A 230 -6.94 -11.54 13.49
C GLU A 230 -7.88 -10.37 13.20
N LEU A 231 -9.18 -10.57 13.43
CA LEU A 231 -10.25 -9.59 13.21
C LEU A 231 -10.55 -8.79 14.48
N GLY A 232 -10.90 -7.52 14.29
CA GLY A 232 -11.38 -6.63 15.35
C GLY A 232 -12.90 -6.72 15.54
N ASP A 233 -13.52 -5.60 15.87
CA ASP A 233 -14.97 -5.46 16.09
C ASP A 233 -15.73 -5.32 14.76
N ALA A 234 -16.96 -5.83 14.71
CA ALA A 234 -17.91 -5.70 13.60
C ALA A 234 -17.30 -5.95 12.20
N SER A 235 -16.29 -6.80 12.12
CA SER A 235 -15.47 -7.00 10.94
C SER A 235 -16.04 -8.12 10.06
N VAL A 236 -15.86 -8.03 8.75
CA VAL A 236 -16.31 -9.01 7.77
C VAL A 236 -15.10 -9.65 7.10
N LEU A 237 -15.01 -10.98 7.15
CA LEU A 237 -14.07 -11.77 6.36
C LEU A 237 -14.85 -12.57 5.32
N ASN A 238 -14.57 -12.33 4.03
CA ASN A 238 -15.06 -13.11 2.91
C ASN A 238 -13.91 -13.91 2.30
N ASN A 239 -13.90 -15.22 2.50
CA ASN A 239 -12.85 -16.09 1.99
C ASN A 239 -13.36 -16.98 0.85
N TYR A 240 -12.81 -16.76 -0.34
CA TYR A 240 -12.93 -17.58 -1.55
C TYR A 240 -11.61 -18.29 -1.92
N GLY A 241 -10.52 -17.98 -1.20
CA GLY A 241 -9.18 -18.51 -1.43
C GLY A 241 -8.68 -19.35 -0.25
N GLU A 242 -7.38 -19.27 0.02
CA GLU A 242 -6.71 -20.03 1.08
C GLU A 242 -6.35 -19.15 2.29
N ILE A 243 -6.67 -19.64 3.50
CA ILE A 243 -6.14 -19.10 4.76
C ILE A 243 -5.44 -20.24 5.49
N ILE A 244 -4.13 -20.15 5.68
CA ILE A 244 -3.29 -21.27 6.14
C ILE A 244 -2.44 -20.88 7.34
N VAL A 245 -2.60 -21.64 8.42
CA VAL A 245 -1.59 -21.77 9.49
C VAL A 245 -0.60 -22.84 9.05
N GLN A 246 0.67 -22.50 8.87
CA GLN A 246 1.68 -23.47 8.42
C GLN A 246 2.07 -24.44 9.53
N ASN A 247 2.19 -23.96 10.77
CA ASN A 247 2.61 -24.77 11.90
C ASN A 247 1.48 -24.98 12.91
N THR A 248 0.93 -26.18 12.88
CA THR A 248 -0.17 -26.63 13.74
C THR A 248 0.30 -27.43 14.95
N SER A 249 1.61 -27.38 15.26
CA SER A 249 2.19 -28.12 16.40
C SER A 249 1.58 -27.72 17.76
N TYR A 250 0.92 -26.55 17.83
CA TYR A 250 0.18 -26.08 18.99
C TYR A 250 -1.30 -25.96 18.66
N SER A 251 -2.15 -26.60 19.47
CA SER A 251 -3.62 -26.57 19.30
C SER A 251 -4.24 -25.18 19.51
N SER A 252 -3.47 -24.22 20.01
CA SER A 252 -3.90 -22.84 20.27
C SER A 252 -3.80 -21.92 19.06
N ARG A 253 -3.24 -22.39 17.93
CA ARG A 253 -3.07 -21.56 16.73
C ARG A 253 -4.32 -21.57 15.87
N ALA A 254 -4.69 -20.39 15.38
CA ALA A 254 -5.92 -20.19 14.63
C ALA A 254 -5.66 -19.60 13.25
N ALA A 255 -6.29 -20.18 12.22
CA ALA A 255 -6.33 -19.57 10.89
C ALA A 255 -7.10 -18.24 10.93
N ILE A 256 -8.19 -18.20 11.71
CA ILE A 256 -9.02 -17.01 11.88
C ILE A 256 -9.29 -16.86 13.38
N GLN A 257 -8.94 -15.70 13.91
CA GLN A 257 -9.21 -15.31 15.28
C GLN A 257 -10.05 -14.04 15.30
N MET A 258 -11.11 -14.04 16.11
CA MET A 258 -11.97 -12.89 16.31
C MET A 258 -11.69 -12.35 17.71
N TRP A 259 -11.17 -11.13 17.78
CA TRP A 259 -10.86 -10.47 19.06
C TRP A 259 -11.98 -9.54 19.53
N GLY A 260 -12.77 -9.03 18.59
CA GLY A 260 -13.93 -8.19 18.85
C GLY A 260 -15.26 -8.92 18.72
N ASP A 261 -16.33 -8.19 18.99
CA ASP A 261 -17.71 -8.68 18.91
C ASP A 261 -18.33 -8.42 17.53
N ASN A 262 -19.38 -9.16 17.19
CA ASN A 262 -20.22 -8.97 15.99
C ASN A 262 -19.51 -9.10 14.63
N SER A 263 -18.34 -9.75 14.59
CA SER A 263 -17.66 -10.05 13.33
C SER A 263 -18.33 -11.21 12.58
N THR A 264 -18.31 -11.16 11.24
CA THR A 264 -18.89 -12.15 10.33
C THR A 264 -17.80 -12.80 9.49
N VAL A 265 -17.83 -14.14 9.41
CA VAL A 265 -16.90 -14.92 8.59
C VAL A 265 -17.69 -15.74 7.57
N ASN A 266 -17.46 -15.47 6.29
CA ASN A 266 -18.06 -16.18 5.16
C ASN A 266 -16.97 -17.00 4.46
N LEU A 267 -17.13 -18.33 4.43
CA LEU A 267 -16.21 -19.26 3.78
C LEU A 267 -16.94 -19.90 2.58
N TYR A 268 -16.36 -19.77 1.39
CA TYR A 268 -16.93 -20.24 0.12
C TYR A 268 -16.13 -21.39 -0.48
#